data_AF-A0A3S1ES53-F1
#
_entry.id   AF-A0A3S1ES53-F1
#
_cell.length_a   1.000
_cell.length_b   1.000
_cell.length_c   1.000
_cell.angle_alpha   90.00
_cell.angle_beta   90.00
_cell.angle_gamma   90.00
#
_symmetry.space_group_name_H-M   'P 1'
#
loop_
_entity.id
_entity.type
_entity.pdbx_description
1 polymer ?
#
loop_
_entity_poly.entity_id
_entity_poly.type
_entity_poly.pdbx_seq_one_letter_code
_entity_poly.pdbx_strand_id
1 'polypeptide(L)'
;ATGARTVSDLMFADFAFETAGQIFLQAAKLRYMTSGVMSAPMVVRVGAGALRSSGPHHSGIYHPVFAHMPGLIVCVPSNPADAKGLMKTALRAGDPVIMLEPKALFASKGEVPAGEHYVPFGVARIARAGKDITIVAAGQMVQRALEAAEALAAEGIEAEVIDPRTIMPLDIDTIVASVRKTHRLLIVDEAWAMCGLGGEIAQAINELAFDELDAPPGRLHTAPTSHPFAPVLERAMLVDAARIAEGARDVIAGTPPVPDHWYTVGLKSAAPAKPAAVPVKSQPAPQAASVPASDDEPVTMPFGDLTVSEGTVVKWLKAVGDTVKEGELIAEIETDKAVVEIEAPVSGTLSAIDQPVGAVVPMGGRIGGIKK
;
A
#
# COMPACT_ATOMS: atom_id res chain seq x y z
N ALA A 1 -19.48 23.28 -16.71
CA ALA A 1 -20.52 24.14 -17.34
C ALA A 1 -20.13 25.62 -17.38
N THR A 2 -19.57 26.20 -16.31
CA THR A 2 -19.17 27.62 -16.23
C THR A 2 -17.76 27.94 -16.73
N GLY A 3 -17.00 26.96 -17.24
CA GLY A 3 -15.65 27.13 -17.78
C GLY A 3 -14.50 27.02 -16.76
N ALA A 4 -14.79 26.92 -15.46
CA ALA A 4 -13.77 26.75 -14.43
C ALA A 4 -13.17 25.33 -14.44
N ARG A 5 -11.85 25.25 -14.18
CA ARG A 5 -11.15 24.00 -13.88
C ARG A 5 -11.09 23.83 -12.36
N THR A 6 -11.60 22.72 -11.85
CA THR A 6 -11.75 22.54 -10.39
C THR A 6 -10.86 21.42 -9.87
N VAL A 7 -10.40 21.59 -8.63
CA VAL A 7 -9.75 20.52 -7.85
C VAL A 7 -10.60 20.30 -6.61
N SER A 8 -11.14 19.10 -6.46
CA SER A 8 -11.87 18.65 -5.28
C SER A 8 -10.96 17.74 -4.48
N ASP A 9 -10.76 18.07 -3.20
CA ASP A 9 -9.97 17.26 -2.28
C ASP A 9 -10.93 16.50 -1.36
N LEU A 10 -10.93 15.18 -1.47
CA LEU A 10 -11.69 14.28 -0.60
C LEU A 10 -10.72 13.63 0.38
N MET A 11 -11.05 13.71 1.67
CA MET A 11 -10.14 13.26 2.73
C MET A 11 -9.76 11.77 2.59
N PHE A 12 -10.76 10.91 2.35
CA PHE A 12 -10.57 9.47 2.19
C PHE A 12 -11.42 8.89 1.06
N ALA A 13 -10.91 7.86 0.38
CA ALA A 13 -11.55 7.22 -0.77
C ALA A 13 -12.91 6.60 -0.42
N ASP A 14 -13.08 6.17 0.83
CA ASP A 14 -14.36 5.72 1.37
C ASP A 14 -15.47 6.78 1.25
N PHE A 15 -15.13 8.08 1.33
CA PHE A 15 -16.12 9.15 1.24
C PHE A 15 -16.43 9.54 -0.21
N ALA A 16 -15.64 9.07 -1.17
CA ALA A 16 -15.93 9.30 -2.58
C ALA A 16 -17.25 8.66 -3.01
N PHE A 17 -17.72 7.62 -2.29
CA PHE A 17 -19.02 6.99 -2.53
C PHE A 17 -20.21 7.93 -2.33
N GLU A 18 -20.12 8.86 -1.37
CA GLU A 18 -21.16 9.89 -1.17
C GLU A 18 -21.26 10.85 -2.37
N THR A 19 -20.15 11.01 -3.09
CA THR A 19 -20.05 11.87 -4.28
C THR A 19 -20.14 11.11 -5.60
N ALA A 20 -20.30 9.78 -5.57
CA ALA A 20 -20.22 8.92 -6.75
C ALA A 20 -21.25 9.31 -7.82
N GLY A 21 -22.45 9.76 -7.43
CA GLY A 21 -23.44 10.26 -8.38
C GLY A 21 -22.94 11.46 -9.20
N GLN A 22 -22.20 12.38 -8.58
CA GLN A 22 -21.62 13.53 -9.28
C GLN A 22 -20.46 13.12 -10.19
N ILE A 23 -19.62 12.20 -9.73
CA ILE A 23 -18.46 11.72 -10.49
C ILE A 23 -18.92 10.88 -11.69
N PHE A 24 -19.73 9.84 -11.44
CA PHE A 24 -20.11 8.84 -12.44
C PHE A 24 -21.26 9.25 -13.33
N LEU A 25 -22.33 9.84 -12.77
CA LEU A 25 -23.55 10.10 -13.53
C LEU A 25 -23.50 11.48 -14.20
N GLN A 26 -22.79 12.44 -13.61
CA GLN A 26 -22.67 13.79 -14.17
C GLN A 26 -21.35 13.98 -14.89
N ALA A 27 -20.21 14.04 -14.18
CA ALA A 27 -18.94 14.46 -14.74
C ALA A 27 -18.44 13.52 -15.86
N ALA A 28 -18.34 12.22 -15.60
CA ALA A 28 -17.80 11.24 -16.54
C ALA A 28 -18.59 11.16 -17.86
N LYS A 29 -19.90 11.43 -17.81
CA LYS A 29 -20.81 11.30 -18.95
C LYS A 29 -21.06 12.62 -19.68
N LEU A 30 -20.69 13.76 -19.10
CA LEU A 30 -21.07 15.09 -19.60
C LEU A 30 -20.64 15.30 -21.06
N ARG A 31 -19.40 14.94 -21.40
CA ARG A 31 -18.90 15.08 -22.78
C ARG A 31 -19.70 14.24 -23.75
N TYR A 32 -19.99 12.99 -23.39
CA TYR A 32 -20.76 12.08 -24.24
C TYR A 32 -22.21 12.58 -24.42
N MET A 33 -22.91 12.91 -23.32
CA MET A 33 -24.31 13.36 -23.36
C MET A 33 -24.52 14.63 -24.18
N THR A 34 -23.48 15.46 -24.27
CA THR A 34 -23.52 16.73 -25.01
C THR A 34 -22.87 16.64 -26.38
N SER A 35 -22.53 15.44 -26.86
CA SER A 35 -21.84 15.23 -28.15
C SER A 35 -20.57 16.09 -28.29
N GLY A 36 -19.82 16.24 -27.21
CA GLY A 36 -18.58 17.01 -27.15
C GLY A 36 -18.75 18.52 -26.94
N VAL A 37 -19.98 19.04 -26.88
CA VAL A 37 -20.23 20.48 -26.67
C VAL A 37 -19.78 20.95 -25.29
N MET A 38 -19.89 20.10 -24.26
CA MET A 38 -19.45 20.40 -22.90
C MET A 38 -18.37 19.42 -22.45
N SER A 39 -17.48 19.88 -21.57
CA SER A 39 -16.52 19.02 -20.87
C SER A 39 -16.56 19.26 -19.36
N ALA A 40 -15.99 18.32 -18.60
CA ALA A 40 -15.91 18.38 -17.14
C ALA A 40 -14.44 18.40 -16.70
N PRO A 41 -13.73 19.53 -16.88
CA PRO A 41 -12.31 19.62 -16.54
C PRO A 41 -12.15 19.75 -15.01
N MET A 42 -12.06 18.61 -14.34
CA MET A 42 -11.93 18.55 -12.89
C MET A 42 -10.98 17.45 -12.45
N VAL A 43 -10.31 17.68 -11.32
CA VAL A 43 -9.50 16.68 -10.63
C VAL A 43 -10.16 16.39 -9.29
N VAL A 44 -10.51 15.14 -9.04
CA VAL A 44 -10.85 14.64 -7.71
C VAL A 44 -9.60 13.98 -7.16
N ARG A 45 -8.96 14.61 -6.18
CA ARG A 45 -7.85 13.99 -5.46
C ARG A 45 -8.36 13.40 -4.17
N VAL A 46 -7.86 12.22 -3.81
CA VAL A 46 -8.37 11.49 -2.66
C VAL A 46 -7.30 10.63 -2.01
N GLY A 47 -7.19 10.72 -0.68
CA GLY A 47 -6.35 9.81 0.10
C GLY A 47 -6.93 8.40 0.09
N ALA A 48 -6.16 7.41 -0.31
CA ALA A 48 -6.63 6.05 -0.53
C ALA A 48 -5.71 4.99 0.11
N GLY A 49 -6.24 3.79 0.33
CA GLY A 49 -5.48 2.65 0.86
C GLY A 49 -5.27 2.64 2.36
N ALA A 50 -4.75 1.53 2.86
CA ALA A 50 -4.59 1.23 4.26
C ALA A 50 -3.43 2.04 4.88
N LEU A 51 -3.65 2.50 6.11
CA LEU A 51 -2.63 3.18 6.90
C LEU A 51 -2.95 3.00 8.39
N ARG A 52 -2.00 2.46 9.15
CA ARG A 52 -1.98 2.47 10.63
C ARG A 52 -3.31 2.02 11.28
N SER A 53 -3.94 0.97 10.76
CA SER A 53 -5.14 0.38 11.36
C SER A 53 -6.29 1.37 11.52
N SER A 54 -6.50 2.21 10.50
CA SER A 54 -7.58 3.24 10.47
C SER A 54 -9.01 2.65 10.36
N GLY A 55 -9.13 1.32 10.41
CA GLY A 55 -10.40 0.61 10.37
C GLY A 55 -11.07 0.63 9.00
N PRO A 56 -12.36 0.23 8.93
CA PRO A 56 -13.00 -0.15 7.68
C PRO A 56 -13.42 1.01 6.78
N HIS A 57 -13.62 2.22 7.31
CA HIS A 57 -14.11 3.38 6.55
C HIS A 57 -13.02 4.41 6.19
N HIS A 58 -11.75 4.00 6.25
CA HIS A 58 -10.62 4.89 5.97
C HIS A 58 -9.46 4.19 5.25
N SER A 59 -9.66 2.97 4.75
CA SER A 59 -8.53 2.11 4.37
C SER A 59 -8.66 1.51 2.98
N GLY A 60 -9.78 1.71 2.29
CA GLY A 60 -9.95 1.16 0.94
C GLY A 60 -9.23 2.01 -0.11
N ILE A 61 -8.70 1.37 -1.15
CA ILE A 61 -8.08 2.05 -2.29
C ILE A 61 -9.02 2.20 -3.51
N TYR A 62 -10.07 1.38 -3.63
CA TYR A 62 -11.22 1.47 -4.55
C TYR A 62 -11.01 1.83 -6.05
N HIS A 63 -9.77 1.94 -6.57
CA HIS A 63 -9.52 2.28 -7.98
C HIS A 63 -10.25 1.39 -8.99
N PRO A 64 -10.52 0.09 -8.76
CA PRO A 64 -11.27 -0.72 -9.74
C PRO A 64 -12.72 -0.25 -9.92
N VAL A 65 -13.37 0.25 -8.85
CA VAL A 65 -14.74 0.77 -8.93
C VAL A 65 -14.80 1.99 -9.85
N PHE A 66 -13.84 2.89 -9.72
CA PHE A 66 -13.76 4.08 -10.54
C PHE A 66 -13.33 3.78 -11.98
N ALA A 67 -12.42 2.82 -12.17
CA ALA A 67 -11.93 2.43 -13.49
C ALA A 67 -13.02 1.81 -14.37
N HIS A 68 -14.04 1.21 -13.74
CA HIS A 68 -15.16 0.61 -14.46
C HIS A 68 -16.09 1.64 -15.13
N MET A 69 -16.00 2.93 -14.80
CA MET A 69 -16.88 3.96 -15.37
C MET A 69 -16.27 4.62 -16.62
N PRO A 70 -16.88 4.46 -17.81
CA PRO A 70 -16.41 5.13 -19.02
C PRO A 70 -16.46 6.65 -18.91
N GLY A 71 -15.48 7.31 -19.52
CA GLY A 71 -15.33 8.78 -19.50
C GLY A 71 -14.63 9.34 -18.26
N LEU A 72 -14.17 8.47 -17.36
CA LEU A 72 -13.31 8.83 -16.23
C LEU A 72 -11.86 8.41 -16.48
N ILE A 73 -10.92 9.27 -16.12
CA ILE A 73 -9.50 8.94 -16.05
C ILE A 73 -9.17 8.60 -14.59
N VAL A 74 -8.50 7.47 -14.36
CA VAL A 74 -8.15 6.98 -13.01
C VAL A 74 -6.65 6.77 -12.92
N CYS A 75 -6.00 7.49 -12.01
CA CYS A 75 -4.56 7.33 -11.77
C CYS A 75 -4.22 7.13 -10.29
N VAL A 76 -3.14 6.40 -10.04
CA VAL A 76 -2.65 5.99 -8.72
C VAL A 76 -1.13 6.20 -8.69
N PRO A 77 -0.63 7.35 -8.22
CA PRO A 77 0.80 7.61 -8.16
C PRO A 77 1.49 6.67 -7.16
N SER A 78 2.73 6.27 -7.46
CA SER A 78 3.53 5.36 -6.61
C SER A 78 4.74 6.01 -5.96
N ASN A 79 5.04 7.27 -6.30
CA ASN A 79 6.20 8.02 -5.83
C ASN A 79 6.03 9.55 -6.06
N PRO A 80 6.89 10.40 -5.46
CA PRO A 80 6.77 11.86 -5.58
C PRO A 80 6.85 12.42 -7.02
N ALA A 81 7.69 11.86 -7.90
CA ALA A 81 7.79 12.33 -9.28
C ALA A 81 6.48 12.07 -10.05
N ASP A 82 5.92 10.87 -9.90
CA ASP A 82 4.65 10.49 -10.51
C ASP A 82 3.48 11.30 -9.94
N ALA A 83 3.46 11.55 -8.63
CA ALA A 83 2.44 12.42 -8.02
C ALA A 83 2.46 13.83 -8.63
N LYS A 84 3.65 14.44 -8.75
CA LYS A 84 3.79 15.74 -9.42
C LYS A 84 3.36 15.67 -10.90
N GLY A 85 3.88 14.69 -11.63
CA GLY A 85 3.70 14.57 -13.07
C GLY A 85 2.25 14.30 -13.47
N LEU A 86 1.60 13.33 -12.82
CA LEU A 86 0.19 12.99 -13.05
C LEU A 86 -0.73 14.14 -12.65
N MET A 87 -0.50 14.80 -11.50
CA MET A 87 -1.28 15.97 -11.11
C MET A 87 -1.14 17.12 -12.11
N LYS A 88 0.08 17.41 -12.59
CA LYS A 88 0.29 18.45 -13.61
C LYS A 88 -0.41 18.12 -14.93
N THR A 89 -0.46 16.86 -15.33
CA THR A 89 -1.24 16.38 -16.48
C THR A 89 -2.75 16.50 -16.21
N ALA A 90 -3.22 16.09 -15.03
CA ALA A 90 -4.63 16.14 -14.63
C ALA A 90 -5.19 17.57 -14.65
N LEU A 91 -4.44 18.53 -14.13
CA LEU A 91 -4.81 19.95 -14.14
C LEU A 91 -4.99 20.52 -15.56
N ARG A 92 -4.49 19.84 -16.59
CA ARG A 92 -4.61 20.21 -18.01
C ARG A 92 -5.62 19.37 -18.78
N ALA A 93 -6.08 18.25 -18.22
CA ALA A 93 -7.09 17.40 -18.84
C ALA A 93 -8.42 18.14 -19.04
N GLY A 94 -9.12 17.81 -20.12
CA GLY A 94 -10.48 18.31 -20.39
C GLY A 94 -11.59 17.43 -19.80
N ASP A 95 -11.22 16.22 -19.39
CA ASP A 95 -12.09 15.16 -18.85
C ASP A 95 -11.86 15.00 -17.35
N PRO A 96 -12.83 14.44 -16.61
CA PRO A 96 -12.68 14.27 -15.18
C PRO A 96 -11.59 13.24 -14.88
N VAL A 97 -10.71 13.61 -13.95
CA VAL A 97 -9.64 12.76 -13.44
C VAL A 97 -9.90 12.48 -11.98
N ILE A 98 -9.87 11.21 -11.56
CA ILE A 98 -9.73 10.85 -10.17
C ILE A 98 -8.30 10.34 -9.92
N MET A 99 -7.63 10.97 -8.96
CA MET A 99 -6.28 10.64 -8.54
C MET A 99 -6.35 10.07 -7.13
N LEU A 100 -6.19 8.76 -7.02
CA LEU A 100 -6.23 8.05 -5.74
C LEU A 100 -4.80 7.97 -5.21
N GLU A 101 -4.51 8.77 -4.20
CA GLU A 101 -3.17 8.96 -3.65
C GLU A 101 -2.97 8.01 -2.46
N PRO A 102 -2.08 7.00 -2.54
CA PRO A 102 -1.88 6.05 -1.45
C PRO A 102 -1.35 6.76 -0.20
N LYS A 103 -2.12 6.74 0.89
CA LYS A 103 -1.79 7.50 2.12
C LYS A 103 -0.46 7.07 2.74
N ALA A 104 -0.12 5.79 2.63
CA ALA A 104 1.15 5.24 3.09
C ALA A 104 2.37 5.91 2.44
N LEU A 105 2.20 6.57 1.28
CA LEU A 105 3.27 7.23 0.54
C LEU A 105 3.37 8.74 0.80
N PHE A 106 2.49 9.36 1.57
CA PHE A 106 2.50 10.82 1.77
C PHE A 106 3.80 11.34 2.40
N ALA A 107 4.39 10.58 3.33
CA ALA A 107 5.66 10.93 3.96
C ALA A 107 6.89 10.48 3.13
N SER A 108 6.69 9.79 2.01
CA SER A 108 7.80 9.28 1.19
C SER A 108 8.56 10.43 0.53
N LYS A 109 9.89 10.26 0.47
CA LYS A 109 10.80 11.18 -0.22
C LYS A 109 11.39 10.47 -1.42
N GLY A 110 11.62 11.23 -2.49
CA GLY A 110 12.21 10.75 -3.72
C GLY A 110 12.62 11.92 -4.59
N GLU A 111 13.43 11.64 -5.61
CA GLU A 111 13.84 12.66 -6.57
C GLU A 111 12.61 13.14 -7.37
N VAL A 112 12.47 14.46 -7.50
CA VAL A 112 11.38 15.09 -8.24
C VAL A 112 11.99 16.02 -9.29
N PRO A 113 11.71 15.82 -10.59
CA PRO A 113 12.26 16.67 -11.63
C PRO A 113 11.95 18.14 -11.38
N ALA A 114 12.95 19.02 -11.48
CA ALA A 114 12.76 20.46 -11.36
C ALA A 114 11.89 21.02 -12.50
N GLY A 115 11.24 22.16 -12.27
CA GLY A 115 10.43 22.83 -13.30
C GLY A 115 9.20 22.04 -13.75
N GLU A 116 8.92 22.06 -15.06
CA GLU A 116 7.79 21.35 -15.66
C GLU A 116 8.06 19.86 -15.80
N HIS A 117 7.15 19.06 -15.25
CA HIS A 117 7.18 17.60 -15.34
C HIS A 117 5.76 17.11 -15.57
N TYR A 118 5.59 16.21 -16.53
CA TYR A 118 4.31 15.67 -16.93
C TYR A 118 4.46 14.17 -17.11
N VAL A 119 3.51 13.42 -16.58
CA VAL A 119 3.37 12.00 -16.84
C VAL A 119 2.08 11.83 -17.63
N PRO A 120 2.12 11.37 -18.89
CA PRO A 120 0.92 11.13 -19.67
C PRO A 120 0.07 10.03 -19.03
N PHE A 121 -1.25 10.15 -19.12
CA PHE A 121 -2.15 9.07 -18.73
C PHE A 121 -2.01 7.88 -19.69
N GLY A 122 -2.15 6.66 -19.16
CA GLY A 122 -2.02 5.44 -19.96
C GLY A 122 -0.59 5.15 -20.41
N VAL A 123 0.41 5.65 -19.67
CA VAL A 123 1.82 5.33 -19.90
C VAL A 123 2.43 4.78 -18.61
N ALA A 124 2.67 3.47 -18.61
CA ALA A 124 3.31 2.78 -17.51
C ALA A 124 4.81 3.11 -17.41
N ARG A 125 5.43 2.74 -16.30
CA ARG A 125 6.88 2.79 -16.09
C ARG A 125 7.39 1.41 -15.72
N ILE A 126 8.44 0.98 -16.40
CA ILE A 126 9.29 -0.12 -15.91
C ILE A 126 10.15 0.46 -14.77
N ALA A 127 9.75 0.21 -13.53
CA ALA A 127 10.40 0.72 -12.33
C ALA A 127 11.72 -0.03 -12.03
N ARG A 128 11.81 -1.29 -12.45
CA ARG A 128 13.01 -2.13 -12.41
C ARG A 128 13.00 -3.07 -13.59
N ALA A 129 14.08 -3.13 -14.35
CA ALA A 129 14.21 -4.10 -15.44
C ALA A 129 14.48 -5.51 -14.89
N GLY A 130 13.99 -6.53 -15.60
CA GLY A 130 14.22 -7.94 -15.28
C GLY A 130 13.91 -8.84 -16.47
N LYS A 131 14.09 -10.15 -16.28
CA LYS A 131 13.95 -11.17 -17.33
C LYS A 131 13.26 -12.45 -16.89
N ASP A 132 13.14 -12.72 -15.59
CA ASP A 132 12.64 -14.02 -15.11
C ASP A 132 11.14 -14.02 -14.81
N ILE A 133 10.61 -12.85 -14.42
CA ILE A 133 9.18 -12.65 -14.13
C ILE A 133 8.79 -11.17 -14.26
N THR A 134 7.60 -10.89 -14.78
CA THR A 134 6.97 -9.56 -14.75
C THR A 134 6.10 -9.45 -13.49
N ILE A 135 6.33 -8.41 -12.70
CA ILE A 135 5.50 -8.02 -11.54
C ILE A 135 4.82 -6.69 -11.87
N VAL A 136 3.50 -6.70 -12.03
CA VAL A 136 2.72 -5.46 -12.17
C VAL A 136 2.16 -5.08 -10.82
N ALA A 137 2.47 -3.88 -10.34
CA ALA A 137 2.02 -3.40 -9.03
C ALA A 137 1.51 -1.96 -9.10
N ALA A 138 0.45 -1.62 -8.36
CA ALA A 138 -0.14 -0.29 -8.36
C ALA A 138 0.04 0.45 -7.02
N GLY A 139 0.22 1.78 -7.07
CA GLY A 139 0.32 2.62 -5.88
C GLY A 139 1.45 2.20 -4.93
N GLN A 140 1.15 2.01 -3.65
CA GLN A 140 2.16 1.61 -2.66
C GLN A 140 2.72 0.19 -2.88
N MET A 141 1.98 -0.68 -3.59
CA MET A 141 2.47 -2.02 -3.92
C MET A 141 3.69 -1.99 -4.82
N VAL A 142 3.93 -0.90 -5.57
CA VAL A 142 5.17 -0.72 -6.34
C VAL A 142 6.39 -0.74 -5.43
N GLN A 143 6.33 -0.06 -4.27
CA GLN A 143 7.44 -0.04 -3.32
C GLN A 143 7.67 -1.43 -2.70
N ARG A 144 6.58 -2.13 -2.33
CA ARG A 144 6.66 -3.50 -1.82
C ARG A 144 7.21 -4.48 -2.88
N ALA A 145 6.85 -4.29 -4.15
CA ALA A 145 7.35 -5.10 -5.26
C ALA A 145 8.84 -4.85 -5.56
N LEU A 146 9.32 -3.61 -5.43
CA LEU A 146 10.74 -3.30 -5.54
C LEU A 146 11.56 -3.95 -4.42
N GLU A 147 11.08 -3.91 -3.17
CA GLU A 147 11.71 -4.61 -2.04
C GLU A 147 11.73 -6.14 -2.28
N ALA A 148 10.64 -6.71 -2.78
CA ALA A 148 10.57 -8.12 -3.14
C ALA A 148 11.55 -8.48 -4.27
N ALA A 149 11.66 -7.62 -5.29
CA ALA A 149 12.57 -7.82 -6.40
C ALA A 149 14.05 -7.77 -5.98
N GLU A 150 14.39 -6.96 -4.98
CA GLU A 150 15.74 -6.95 -4.39
C GLU A 150 16.03 -8.25 -3.64
N ALA A 151 15.09 -8.75 -2.84
CA ALA A 151 15.24 -10.03 -2.16
C ALA A 151 15.39 -11.19 -3.16
N LEU A 152 14.58 -11.20 -4.23
CA LEU A 152 14.66 -12.20 -5.31
C LEU A 152 16.00 -12.14 -6.06
N ALA A 153 16.58 -10.95 -6.24
CA ALA A 153 17.87 -10.80 -6.91
C ALA A 153 19.01 -11.49 -6.16
N ALA A 154 18.96 -11.53 -4.82
CA ALA A 154 19.92 -12.27 -4.00
C ALA A 154 19.86 -13.80 -4.23
N GLU A 155 18.75 -14.30 -4.78
CA GLU A 155 18.54 -15.70 -5.18
C GLU A 155 18.79 -15.93 -6.68
N GLY A 156 19.21 -14.89 -7.42
CA GLY A 156 19.44 -14.95 -8.86
C GLY A 156 18.18 -14.81 -9.72
N ILE A 157 17.07 -14.33 -9.15
CA ILE A 157 15.81 -14.08 -9.87
C ILE A 157 15.68 -12.58 -10.18
N GLU A 158 15.69 -12.22 -11.45
CA GLU A 158 15.56 -10.85 -11.94
C GLU A 158 14.10 -10.52 -12.30
N ALA A 159 13.36 -10.00 -11.33
CA ALA A 159 11.99 -9.52 -11.54
C ALA A 159 11.93 -8.14 -12.23
N GLU A 160 11.18 -8.05 -13.32
CA GLU A 160 10.80 -6.79 -13.94
C GLU A 160 9.58 -6.21 -13.21
N VAL A 161 9.71 -5.02 -12.62
CA VAL A 161 8.62 -4.37 -11.90
C VAL A 161 8.00 -3.28 -12.77
N ILE A 162 6.70 -3.38 -13.04
CA ILE A 162 5.92 -2.42 -13.81
C ILE A 162 4.97 -1.69 -12.88
N ASP A 163 5.04 -0.37 -12.96
CA ASP A 163 4.12 0.57 -12.34
C ASP A 163 3.18 1.11 -13.42
N PRO A 164 1.88 0.75 -13.40
CA PRO A 164 0.95 1.19 -14.43
C PRO A 164 0.70 2.69 -14.40
N ARG A 165 0.84 3.34 -13.23
CA ARG A 165 0.53 4.76 -12.93
C ARG A 165 -0.94 5.17 -13.16
N THR A 166 -1.52 4.75 -14.27
CA THR A 166 -2.90 4.96 -14.70
C THR A 166 -3.60 3.60 -14.73
N ILE A 167 -4.76 3.53 -14.09
CA ILE A 167 -5.63 2.35 -14.08
C ILE A 167 -6.61 2.42 -15.25
N MET A 168 -7.08 3.63 -15.57
CA MET A 168 -7.94 3.87 -16.72
C MET A 168 -7.53 5.18 -17.41
N PRO A 169 -7.06 5.14 -18.68
CA PRO A 169 -6.75 3.95 -19.47
C PRO A 169 -5.52 3.21 -18.94
N LEU A 170 -5.56 1.87 -18.96
CA LEU A 170 -4.43 1.01 -18.60
C LEU A 170 -3.47 0.85 -19.80
N ASP A 171 -2.17 0.97 -19.55
CA ASP A 171 -1.13 0.66 -20.54
C ASP A 171 -0.88 -0.86 -20.62
N ILE A 172 -1.77 -1.56 -21.29
CA ILE A 172 -1.66 -3.02 -21.44
C ILE A 172 -0.50 -3.42 -22.36
N ASP A 173 -0.13 -2.56 -23.31
CA ASP A 173 0.93 -2.84 -24.29
C ASP A 173 2.29 -3.00 -23.60
N THR A 174 2.61 -2.12 -22.64
CA THR A 174 3.84 -2.25 -21.84
C THR A 174 3.87 -3.56 -21.05
N ILE A 175 2.73 -3.99 -20.50
CA ILE A 175 2.63 -5.25 -19.74
C ILE A 175 2.81 -6.45 -20.67
N VAL A 176 2.14 -6.46 -21.83
CA VAL A 176 2.28 -7.52 -22.85
C VAL A 176 3.72 -7.64 -23.33
N ALA A 177 4.38 -6.51 -23.62
CA ALA A 177 5.78 -6.50 -24.06
C ALA A 177 6.72 -7.09 -23.00
N SER A 178 6.43 -6.85 -21.72
CA SER A 178 7.20 -7.42 -20.61
C SER A 178 6.94 -8.92 -20.45
N VAL A 179 5.69 -9.37 -20.52
CA VAL A 179 5.34 -10.79 -20.43
C VAL A 179 5.97 -11.59 -21.58
N ARG A 180 6.00 -11.06 -22.81
CA ARG A 180 6.73 -11.67 -23.94
C ARG A 180 8.21 -11.92 -23.69
N LYS A 181 8.82 -11.15 -22.77
CA LYS A 181 10.23 -11.27 -22.41
C LYS A 181 10.43 -12.22 -21.22
N THR A 182 9.53 -12.19 -20.25
CA THR A 182 9.70 -12.90 -18.97
C THR A 182 8.95 -14.22 -18.88
N HIS A 183 7.96 -14.42 -19.76
CA HIS A 183 7.07 -15.56 -19.85
C HIS A 183 6.22 -15.83 -18.60
N ARG A 184 6.22 -14.91 -17.62
CA ARG A 184 5.59 -15.10 -16.31
C ARG A 184 5.06 -13.79 -15.78
N LEU A 185 3.90 -13.85 -15.13
CA LEU A 185 3.22 -12.67 -14.61
C LEU A 185 2.73 -12.87 -13.18
N LEU A 186 3.08 -11.92 -12.32
CA LEU A 186 2.48 -11.71 -11.00
C LEU A 186 1.85 -10.31 -10.95
N ILE A 187 0.56 -10.24 -10.63
CA ILE A 187 -0.13 -8.96 -10.41
C ILE A 187 -0.31 -8.74 -8.91
N VAL A 188 0.08 -7.57 -8.43
CA VAL A 188 0.04 -7.20 -7.01
C VAL A 188 -0.79 -5.93 -6.86
N ASP A 189 -1.93 -6.05 -6.20
CA ASP A 189 -2.84 -4.93 -6.00
C ASP A 189 -3.30 -4.86 -4.53
N GLU A 190 -3.38 -3.64 -4.00
CA GLU A 190 -3.91 -3.41 -2.66
C GLU A 190 -5.45 -3.51 -2.65
N ALA A 191 -6.12 -3.28 -3.78
CA ALA A 191 -7.56 -3.51 -3.86
C ALA A 191 -7.90 -5.01 -3.77
N TRP A 192 -9.15 -5.31 -3.42
CA TRP A 192 -9.65 -6.68 -3.41
C TRP A 192 -9.64 -7.31 -4.81
N ALA A 193 -9.55 -8.64 -4.84
CA ALA A 193 -9.42 -9.40 -6.08
C ALA A 193 -10.69 -9.43 -6.96
N MET A 194 -11.87 -9.39 -6.35
CA MET A 194 -13.13 -9.50 -7.09
C MET A 194 -13.38 -8.23 -7.90
N CYS A 195 -13.51 -8.38 -9.22
CA CYS A 195 -13.59 -7.25 -10.15
C CYS A 195 -12.42 -6.25 -9.99
N GLY A 196 -11.27 -6.74 -9.52
CA GLY A 196 -10.07 -5.95 -9.28
C GLY A 196 -9.13 -5.91 -10.49
N LEU A 197 -8.09 -5.08 -10.40
CA LEU A 197 -7.09 -4.90 -11.45
C LEU A 197 -6.43 -6.22 -11.88
N GLY A 198 -6.17 -7.11 -10.91
CA GLY A 198 -5.61 -8.42 -11.19
C GLY A 198 -6.49 -9.29 -12.09
N GLY A 199 -7.81 -9.19 -11.98
CA GLY A 199 -8.72 -9.90 -12.88
C GLY A 199 -8.64 -9.38 -14.31
N GLU A 200 -8.67 -8.05 -14.47
CA GLU A 200 -8.59 -7.38 -15.77
C GLU A 200 -7.26 -7.66 -16.47
N ILE A 201 -6.12 -7.45 -15.79
CA ILE A 201 -4.79 -7.67 -16.38
C ILE A 201 -4.60 -9.14 -16.73
N ALA A 202 -4.94 -10.08 -15.82
CA ALA A 202 -4.77 -11.49 -16.10
C ALA A 202 -5.58 -11.94 -17.32
N GLN A 203 -6.82 -11.44 -17.47
CA GLN A 203 -7.66 -11.75 -18.62
C GLN A 203 -7.10 -11.13 -19.90
N ALA A 204 -6.71 -9.85 -19.88
CA ALA A 204 -6.11 -9.19 -21.03
C ALA A 204 -4.84 -9.90 -21.52
N ILE A 205 -4.02 -10.44 -20.62
CA ILE A 205 -2.84 -11.23 -20.99
C ILE A 205 -3.23 -12.59 -21.57
N ASN A 206 -4.27 -13.25 -21.08
CA ASN A 206 -4.82 -14.45 -21.74
C ASN A 206 -5.38 -14.14 -23.13
N GLU A 207 -5.88 -12.93 -23.39
CA GLU A 207 -6.41 -12.56 -24.70
C GLU A 207 -5.30 -12.17 -25.69
N LEU A 208 -4.23 -11.54 -25.21
CA LEU A 208 -3.23 -10.86 -26.04
C LEU A 208 -1.86 -11.55 -26.09
N ALA A 209 -1.56 -12.41 -25.11
CA ALA A 209 -0.24 -13.01 -24.92
C ALA A 209 -0.29 -14.38 -24.23
N PHE A 210 -1.36 -15.16 -24.41
CA PHE A 210 -1.50 -16.48 -23.79
C PHE A 210 -0.34 -17.43 -24.11
N ASP A 211 0.04 -17.51 -25.39
CA ASP A 211 1.10 -18.41 -25.86
C ASP A 211 2.50 -18.04 -25.34
N GLU A 212 2.64 -16.86 -24.73
CA GLU A 212 3.88 -16.39 -24.13
C GLU A 212 4.04 -16.84 -22.68
N LEU A 213 3.00 -17.36 -22.04
CA LEU A 213 2.99 -17.71 -20.62
C LEU A 213 3.49 -19.15 -20.38
N ASP A 214 4.55 -19.27 -19.58
CA ASP A 214 5.04 -20.55 -19.04
C ASP A 214 4.23 -21.05 -17.83
N ALA A 215 3.44 -20.17 -17.22
CA ALA A 215 2.56 -20.46 -16.08
C ALA A 215 1.35 -19.51 -16.07
N PRO A 216 0.20 -19.91 -15.50
CA PRO A 216 -0.93 -19.00 -15.36
C PRO A 216 -0.54 -17.74 -14.56
N PRO A 217 -1.13 -16.56 -14.85
CA PRO A 217 -0.83 -15.35 -14.09
C PRO A 217 -1.18 -15.50 -12.61
N GLY A 218 -0.22 -15.20 -11.74
CA GLY A 218 -0.44 -15.11 -10.29
C GLY A 218 -1.09 -13.79 -9.91
N ARG A 219 -1.92 -13.80 -8.87
CA ARG A 219 -2.58 -12.59 -8.35
C ARG A 219 -2.48 -12.53 -6.84
N LEU A 220 -1.98 -11.41 -6.33
CA LEU A 220 -1.93 -11.09 -4.91
C LEU A 220 -2.79 -9.86 -4.65
N HIS A 221 -3.67 -10.00 -3.67
CA HIS A 221 -4.62 -8.98 -3.27
C HIS A 221 -4.76 -8.98 -1.76
N THR A 222 -5.19 -7.84 -1.23
CA THR A 222 -5.72 -7.72 0.12
C THR A 222 -6.83 -8.76 0.34
N ALA A 223 -6.83 -9.42 1.52
CA ALA A 223 -7.81 -10.45 1.85
C ALA A 223 -9.26 -9.90 1.72
N PRO A 224 -10.24 -10.72 1.30
CA PRO A 224 -11.61 -10.29 0.98
C PRO A 224 -12.46 -10.06 2.24
N THR A 225 -12.01 -9.15 3.10
CA THR A 225 -12.66 -8.74 4.34
C THR A 225 -12.58 -7.22 4.48
N SER A 226 -13.39 -6.65 5.37
CA SER A 226 -13.25 -5.26 5.78
C SER A 226 -11.93 -5.05 6.54
N HIS A 227 -11.32 -3.88 6.38
CA HIS A 227 -10.08 -3.54 7.07
C HIS A 227 -10.26 -3.56 8.60
N PRO A 228 -9.56 -4.44 9.32
CA PRO A 228 -9.69 -4.56 10.77
C PRO A 228 -8.94 -3.43 11.47
N PHE A 229 -9.40 -3.06 12.65
CA PHE A 229 -8.70 -2.10 13.53
C PHE A 229 -7.53 -2.75 14.28
N ALA A 230 -7.55 -4.07 14.49
CA ALA A 230 -6.47 -4.76 15.20
C ALA A 230 -5.21 -4.83 14.30
N PRO A 231 -4.05 -4.31 14.73
CA PRO A 231 -2.86 -4.24 13.87
C PRO A 231 -2.37 -5.59 13.37
N VAL A 232 -2.51 -6.65 14.19
CA VAL A 232 -2.13 -8.02 13.79
C VAL A 232 -3.01 -8.56 12.66
N LEU A 233 -4.30 -8.23 12.67
CA LEU A 233 -5.23 -8.67 11.62
C LEU A 233 -5.05 -7.84 10.35
N GLU A 234 -4.76 -6.54 10.47
CA GLU A 234 -4.50 -5.69 9.30
C GLU A 234 -3.24 -6.15 8.58
N ARG A 235 -2.15 -6.43 9.31
CA ARG A 235 -0.92 -7.00 8.72
C ARG A 235 -1.17 -8.33 8.03
N ALA A 236 -1.99 -9.22 8.60
CA ALA A 236 -2.33 -10.50 7.98
C ALA A 236 -3.19 -10.35 6.71
N MET A 237 -4.00 -9.29 6.65
CA MET A 237 -4.88 -8.98 5.53
C MET A 237 -4.12 -8.38 4.34
N LEU A 238 -3.14 -7.51 4.60
CA LEU A 238 -2.39 -6.78 3.57
C LEU A 238 -1.35 -7.66 2.85
N VAL A 239 -0.87 -7.16 1.71
CA VAL A 239 0.21 -7.76 0.94
C VAL A 239 1.52 -7.05 1.27
N ASP A 240 2.53 -7.79 1.69
CA ASP A 240 3.88 -7.29 1.98
C ASP A 240 4.93 -7.81 0.98
N ALA A 241 6.16 -7.32 1.09
CA ALA A 241 7.26 -7.71 0.20
C ALA A 241 7.58 -9.21 0.28
N ALA A 242 7.47 -9.82 1.47
CA ALA A 242 7.75 -11.24 1.66
C ALA A 242 6.73 -12.11 0.89
N ARG A 243 5.44 -11.76 0.98
CA ARG A 243 4.36 -12.43 0.25
C ARG A 243 4.47 -12.24 -1.27
N ILE A 244 4.96 -11.08 -1.73
CA ILE A 244 5.23 -10.85 -3.16
C ILE A 244 6.39 -11.73 -3.64
N ALA A 245 7.48 -11.82 -2.88
CA ALA A 245 8.62 -12.67 -3.23
C ALA A 245 8.23 -14.16 -3.25
N GLU A 246 7.45 -14.62 -2.26
CA GLU A 246 6.88 -15.97 -2.26
C GLU A 246 5.98 -16.20 -3.48
N GLY A 247 5.05 -15.29 -3.76
CA GLY A 247 4.16 -15.38 -4.92
C GLY A 247 4.93 -15.43 -6.25
N ALA A 248 6.02 -14.69 -6.38
CA ALA A 248 6.87 -14.73 -7.57
C ALA A 248 7.55 -16.10 -7.73
N ARG A 249 8.10 -16.67 -6.65
CA ARG A 249 8.66 -18.04 -6.66
C ARG A 249 7.60 -19.08 -7.02
N ASP A 250 6.40 -18.95 -6.47
CA ASP A 250 5.27 -19.83 -6.74
C ASP A 250 4.83 -19.75 -8.22
N VAL A 251 4.81 -18.56 -8.85
CA VAL A 251 4.57 -18.42 -10.30
C VAL A 251 5.69 -19.09 -11.11
N ILE A 252 6.96 -18.87 -10.75
CA ILE A 252 8.11 -19.50 -11.43
C ILE A 252 8.06 -21.03 -11.33
N ALA A 253 7.58 -21.56 -10.20
CA ALA A 253 7.40 -22.98 -9.96
C ALA A 253 6.14 -23.58 -10.65
N GLY A 254 5.34 -22.77 -11.34
CA GLY A 254 4.11 -23.21 -11.99
C GLY A 254 2.92 -23.42 -11.04
N THR A 255 3.00 -22.91 -9.80
CA THR A 255 1.94 -22.96 -8.78
C THR A 255 1.51 -21.56 -8.37
N PRO A 256 1.03 -20.72 -9.30
CA PRO A 256 0.77 -19.31 -9.05
C PRO A 256 -0.24 -19.09 -7.91
N PRO A 257 -0.08 -18.03 -7.09
CA PRO A 257 -1.03 -17.72 -6.04
C PRO A 257 -2.39 -17.34 -6.63
N VAL A 258 -3.44 -17.95 -6.07
CA VAL A 258 -4.84 -17.67 -6.41
C VAL A 258 -5.50 -16.92 -5.25
N PRO A 259 -6.10 -15.73 -5.49
CA PRO A 259 -6.78 -14.98 -4.46
C PRO A 259 -7.87 -15.78 -3.76
N ASP A 260 -8.07 -15.51 -2.48
CA ASP A 260 -9.20 -16.06 -1.74
C ASP A 260 -10.50 -15.40 -2.22
N HIS A 261 -11.43 -16.25 -2.65
CA HIS A 261 -12.82 -15.89 -2.92
C HIS A 261 -13.75 -16.78 -2.11
N TRP A 262 -14.97 -16.28 -1.86
CA TRP A 262 -16.04 -17.01 -1.18
C TRP A 262 -16.32 -18.40 -1.80
N TYR A 263 -16.13 -18.56 -3.11
CA TYR A 263 -16.29 -19.85 -3.80
C TYR A 263 -15.03 -20.73 -3.82
N THR A 264 -13.84 -20.18 -3.51
CA THR A 264 -12.59 -20.96 -3.52
C THR A 264 -12.34 -21.77 -2.25
N VAL A 265 -13.01 -21.41 -1.14
CA VAL A 265 -12.83 -22.06 0.17
C VAL A 265 -13.10 -23.58 0.11
N GLY A 266 -14.04 -24.02 -0.73
CA GLY A 266 -14.33 -25.45 -0.95
C GLY A 266 -13.55 -26.11 -2.09
N LEU A 267 -12.97 -25.33 -3.01
CA LEU A 267 -12.29 -25.84 -4.22
C LEU A 267 -10.78 -26.04 -4.01
N LYS A 268 -10.15 -25.26 -3.12
CA LYS A 268 -8.71 -25.38 -2.82
C LYS A 268 -8.32 -26.70 -2.14
N SER A 269 -9.28 -27.46 -1.60
CA SER A 269 -9.05 -28.79 -1.01
C SER A 269 -8.77 -29.88 -2.04
N ALA A 270 -8.88 -29.60 -3.35
CA ALA A 270 -8.72 -30.59 -4.43
C ALA A 270 -7.39 -30.47 -5.21
N ALA A 271 -6.54 -29.48 -4.89
CA ALA A 271 -5.21 -29.39 -5.50
C ALA A 271 -4.30 -30.51 -4.95
N PRO A 272 -3.50 -31.19 -5.79
CA PRO A 272 -2.56 -32.19 -5.31
C PRO A 272 -1.63 -31.54 -4.29
N ALA A 273 -1.56 -32.14 -3.09
CA ALA A 273 -0.71 -31.65 -2.02
C ALA A 273 0.72 -31.44 -2.55
N LYS A 274 1.30 -30.26 -2.27
CA LYS A 274 2.75 -30.03 -2.43
C LYS A 274 3.46 -31.29 -1.90
N PRO A 275 4.41 -31.89 -2.64
CA PRO A 275 5.17 -33.03 -2.15
C PRO A 275 5.65 -32.69 -0.74
N ALA A 276 5.26 -33.52 0.23
CA ALA A 276 5.57 -33.26 1.62
C ALA A 276 7.06 -32.97 1.72
N ALA A 277 7.40 -31.75 2.15
CA ALA A 277 8.76 -31.46 2.56
C ALA A 277 9.15 -32.59 3.52
N VAL A 278 10.28 -33.24 3.24
CA VAL A 278 10.86 -34.26 4.11
C VAL A 278 10.76 -33.70 5.53
N PRO A 279 10.14 -34.42 6.49
CA PRO A 279 9.99 -33.90 7.82
C PRO A 279 11.39 -33.61 8.34
N VAL A 280 11.74 -32.33 8.39
CA VAL A 280 12.80 -31.85 9.24
C VAL A 280 12.31 -32.27 10.61
N LYS A 281 12.94 -33.32 11.17
CA LYS A 281 12.72 -33.72 12.56
C LYS A 281 12.67 -32.43 13.33
N SER A 282 11.55 -32.17 14.00
CA SER A 282 11.44 -31.08 14.96
C SER A 282 12.64 -31.22 15.87
N GLN A 283 13.67 -30.41 15.62
CA GLN A 283 14.65 -30.17 16.64
C GLN A 283 13.84 -29.60 17.79
N PRO A 284 14.03 -30.08 19.02
CA PRO A 284 13.55 -29.36 20.19
C PRO A 284 13.93 -27.90 19.94
N ALA A 285 12.96 -26.99 20.10
CA ALA A 285 13.27 -25.57 20.12
C ALA A 285 14.59 -25.41 20.87
N PRO A 286 15.61 -24.73 20.31
CA PRO A 286 16.80 -24.45 21.08
C PRO A 286 16.29 -23.95 22.42
N GLN A 287 16.62 -24.65 23.51
CA GLN A 287 16.46 -24.08 24.83
C GLN A 287 17.01 -22.68 24.68
N ALA A 288 16.13 -21.69 24.84
CA ALA A 288 16.52 -20.31 24.69
C ALA A 288 17.75 -20.16 25.57
N ALA A 289 18.92 -20.06 24.92
CA ALA A 289 20.06 -19.51 25.60
C ALA A 289 19.52 -18.19 26.10
N SER A 290 19.53 -18.03 27.42
CA SER A 290 19.15 -16.82 28.10
C SER A 290 20.04 -15.70 27.56
N VAL A 291 19.61 -15.10 26.46
CA VAL A 291 19.90 -13.72 26.15
C VAL A 291 19.21 -12.99 27.31
N PRO A 292 19.93 -12.18 28.11
CA PRO A 292 19.29 -11.48 29.20
C PRO A 292 18.15 -10.67 28.60
N ALA A 293 16.91 -11.02 28.97
CA ALA A 293 15.79 -10.14 28.80
C ALA A 293 16.19 -8.84 29.50
N SER A 294 16.22 -7.73 28.78
CA SER A 294 15.85 -6.49 29.44
C SER A 294 14.40 -6.71 29.86
N ASP A 295 14.18 -6.96 31.15
CA ASP A 295 12.89 -7.27 31.81
C ASP A 295 11.85 -6.12 31.72
N ASP A 296 11.94 -5.26 30.71
CA ASP A 296 11.31 -3.95 30.70
C ASP A 296 10.37 -3.81 29.49
N GLU A 297 9.08 -3.61 29.73
CA GLU A 297 8.06 -3.29 28.74
C GLU A 297 8.33 -1.89 28.16
N PRO A 298 8.46 -1.72 26.83
CA PRO A 298 8.90 -0.45 26.25
C PRO A 298 7.83 0.63 26.33
N VAL A 299 8.18 1.77 26.91
CA VAL A 299 7.44 3.03 26.73
C VAL A 299 7.86 3.61 25.38
N THR A 300 6.90 3.89 24.51
CA THR A 300 7.16 4.37 23.15
C THR A 300 6.56 5.76 22.93
N MET A 301 7.14 6.52 22.01
CA MET A 301 6.56 7.79 21.55
C MET A 301 5.15 7.54 21.02
N PRO A 302 4.11 8.19 21.57
CA PRO A 302 2.75 8.08 21.06
C PRO A 302 2.70 8.62 19.63
N PHE A 303 1.85 8.02 18.79
CA PHE A 303 1.72 8.46 17.40
C PHE A 303 0.92 9.77 17.33
N GLY A 304 1.53 10.84 16.83
CA GLY A 304 0.85 12.10 16.52
C GLY A 304 -0.02 12.04 15.27
N ASP A 305 -0.67 13.17 14.96
CA ASP A 305 -1.49 13.38 13.76
C ASP A 305 -0.74 13.04 12.44
N LEU A 306 -1.50 12.85 11.36
CA LEU A 306 -1.04 12.34 10.04
C LEU A 306 0.14 13.09 9.39
N THR A 307 0.59 14.21 9.96
CA THR A 307 1.71 15.04 9.46
C THR A 307 2.94 15.07 10.36
N VAL A 308 2.91 14.45 11.55
CA VAL A 308 4.00 14.56 12.54
C VAL A 308 4.94 13.35 12.44
N SER A 309 6.23 13.60 12.20
CA SER A 309 7.24 12.55 12.02
C SER A 309 8.12 12.31 13.26
N GLU A 310 8.26 13.30 14.14
CA GLU A 310 9.13 13.26 15.31
C GLU A 310 8.56 14.10 16.46
N GLY A 311 8.96 13.78 17.69
CA GLY A 311 8.56 14.50 18.90
C GLY A 311 9.75 14.66 19.83
N THR A 312 9.75 15.73 20.62
CA THR A 312 10.83 16.03 21.57
C THR A 312 10.37 15.73 22.99
N VAL A 313 11.17 15.02 23.78
CA VAL A 313 10.85 14.79 25.20
C VAL A 313 11.09 16.07 25.98
N VAL A 314 10.03 16.69 26.53
CA VAL A 314 10.13 17.96 27.26
C VAL A 314 10.44 17.72 28.73
N LYS A 315 9.82 16.70 29.32
CA LYS A 315 9.91 16.47 30.76
C LYS A 315 9.55 15.04 31.13
N TRP A 316 10.29 14.49 32.08
CA TRP A 316 9.89 13.25 32.77
C TRP A 316 9.22 13.61 34.10
N LEU A 317 8.04 13.04 34.36
CA LEU A 317 7.29 13.24 35.61
C LEU A 317 7.67 12.21 36.68
N LYS A 318 8.36 11.14 36.29
CA LYS A 318 8.81 10.03 37.14
C LYS A 318 10.29 9.74 36.91
N ALA A 319 10.98 9.34 37.97
CA ALA A 319 12.38 8.93 37.92
C ALA A 319 12.51 7.41 37.78
N VAL A 320 13.67 6.95 37.28
CA VAL A 320 14.01 5.53 37.27
C VAL A 320 13.97 5.00 38.72
N GLY A 321 13.16 3.97 38.96
CA GLY A 321 12.89 3.40 40.28
C GLY A 321 11.52 3.75 40.87
N ASP A 322 10.77 4.68 40.28
CA ASP A 322 9.42 5.02 40.75
C ASP A 322 8.39 3.96 40.33
N THR A 323 7.47 3.63 41.25
CA THR A 323 6.30 2.80 40.95
C THR A 323 5.27 3.63 40.18
N VAL A 324 4.79 3.09 39.06
CA VAL A 324 3.77 3.68 38.19
C VAL A 324 2.60 2.71 38.05
N LYS A 325 1.38 3.24 38.04
CA LYS A 325 0.18 2.48 37.70
C LYS A 325 -0.13 2.63 36.21
N GLU A 326 -0.76 1.61 35.63
CA GLU A 326 -1.29 1.68 34.26
C GLU A 326 -2.22 2.90 34.13
N GLY A 327 -1.99 3.73 33.12
CA GLY A 327 -2.70 5.01 32.92
C GLY A 327 -2.18 6.20 33.73
N GLU A 328 -1.08 6.06 34.50
CA GLU A 328 -0.46 7.17 35.23
C GLU A 328 0.49 7.95 34.31
N LEU A 329 0.49 9.29 34.43
CA LEU A 329 1.34 10.17 33.62
C LEU A 329 2.83 10.02 33.98
N ILE A 330 3.66 9.76 32.97
CA ILE A 330 5.10 9.46 33.14
C ILE A 330 6.02 10.46 32.43
N ALA A 331 5.59 11.08 31.32
CA ALA A 331 6.38 12.06 30.59
C ALA A 331 5.51 13.06 29.82
N GLU A 332 6.05 14.23 29.51
CA GLU A 332 5.49 15.23 28.61
C GLU A 332 6.38 15.32 27.37
N ILE A 333 5.76 15.28 26.20
CA ILE A 333 6.44 15.42 24.91
C ILE A 333 5.87 16.61 24.13
N GLU A 334 6.71 17.27 23.34
CA GLU A 334 6.31 18.37 22.47
C GLU A 334 6.47 17.95 21.01
N THR A 335 5.40 18.14 20.26
CA THR A 335 5.36 18.02 18.81
C THR A 335 5.24 19.41 18.19
N ASP A 336 5.38 19.52 16.88
CA ASP A 336 5.16 20.77 16.13
C ASP A 336 3.70 21.31 16.23
N LYS A 337 2.79 20.58 16.87
CA LYS A 337 1.37 20.92 17.04
C LYS A 337 0.93 21.12 18.48
N ALA A 338 1.39 20.29 19.41
CA ALA A 338 0.94 20.31 20.79
C ALA A 338 1.92 19.60 21.73
N VAL A 339 1.82 19.94 23.02
CA VAL A 339 2.41 19.15 24.10
C VAL A 339 1.44 18.02 24.44
N VAL A 340 1.92 16.78 24.38
CA VAL A 340 1.16 15.55 24.64
C VAL A 340 1.73 14.87 25.88
N GLU A 341 0.87 14.44 26.78
CA GLU A 341 1.24 13.70 27.98
C GLU A 341 1.26 12.19 27.70
N ILE A 342 2.27 11.49 28.19
CA ILE A 342 2.46 10.05 28.02
C ILE A 342 2.01 9.34 29.29
N GLU A 343 1.12 8.37 29.11
CA GLU A 343 0.63 7.46 30.14
C GLU A 343 1.45 6.15 30.17
N ALA A 344 1.58 5.56 31.36
CA ALA A 344 2.23 4.26 31.54
C ALA A 344 1.41 3.13 30.91
N PRO A 345 1.97 2.34 29.97
CA PRO A 345 1.25 1.24 29.32
C PRO A 345 0.99 0.04 30.23
N VAL A 346 1.74 -0.11 31.33
CA VAL A 346 1.61 -1.20 32.31
C VAL A 346 1.90 -0.68 33.72
N SER A 347 1.31 -1.32 34.74
CA SER A 347 1.68 -1.09 36.13
C SER A 347 3.03 -1.77 36.43
N GLY A 348 3.94 -1.06 37.08
CA GLY A 348 5.28 -1.58 37.36
C GLY A 348 6.23 -0.50 37.92
N THR A 349 7.53 -0.73 37.80
CA THR A 349 8.58 0.23 38.17
C THR A 349 9.28 0.74 36.92
N LEU A 350 9.43 2.06 36.78
CA LEU A 350 10.18 2.64 35.66
C LEU A 350 11.65 2.20 35.74
N SER A 351 12.10 1.38 34.80
CA SER A 351 13.40 0.70 34.86
C SER A 351 14.48 1.37 34.03
N ALA A 352 14.11 2.07 32.96
CA ALA A 352 15.04 2.84 32.15
C ALA A 352 14.39 4.08 31.52
N ILE A 353 15.14 5.18 31.51
CA ILE A 353 14.88 6.34 30.65
C ILE A 353 15.93 6.29 29.53
N ASP A 354 15.52 5.86 28.35
CA ASP A 354 16.42 5.67 27.21
C ASP A 354 16.69 6.99 26.46
N GLN A 355 15.82 7.99 26.65
CA GLN A 355 15.86 9.27 25.95
C GLN A 355 15.84 10.44 26.96
N PRO A 356 16.93 11.26 27.04
CA PRO A 356 16.98 12.39 27.95
C PRO A 356 16.03 13.52 27.52
N VAL A 357 15.74 14.42 28.45
CA VAL A 357 15.00 15.66 28.15
C VAL A 357 15.73 16.44 27.04
N GLY A 358 14.99 16.82 25.99
CA GLY A 358 15.49 17.46 24.78
C GLY A 358 15.82 16.52 23.63
N ALA A 359 15.69 15.19 23.79
CA ALA A 359 15.92 14.23 22.72
C ALA A 359 14.74 14.23 21.71
N VAL A 360 15.09 14.30 20.43
CA VAL A 360 14.16 14.17 19.30
C VAL A 360 14.05 12.70 18.92
N VAL A 361 12.85 12.14 18.99
CA VAL A 361 12.59 10.71 18.78
C VAL A 361 11.51 10.57 17.69
N PRO A 362 11.69 9.67 16.70
CA PRO A 362 10.64 9.40 15.73
C PRO A 362 9.41 8.81 16.42
N MET A 363 8.22 9.10 15.89
CA MET A 363 6.96 8.53 16.39
C MET A 363 7.02 6.99 16.38
N GLY A 364 6.65 6.33 17.48
CA GLY A 364 6.83 4.88 17.67
C GLY A 364 8.23 4.45 18.13
N GLY A 365 9.18 5.37 18.29
CA GLY A 365 10.50 5.11 18.87
C GLY A 365 10.41 4.85 20.38
N ARG A 366 11.31 4.00 20.89
CA ARG A 366 11.39 3.69 22.33
C ARG A 366 11.98 4.86 23.11
N ILE A 367 11.30 5.28 24.17
CA ILE A 367 11.70 6.38 25.07
C ILE A 367 12.09 5.91 26.47
N GLY A 368 11.65 4.73 26.89
CA GLY A 368 12.02 4.13 28.17
C GLY A 368 11.46 2.72 28.34
N GLY A 369 11.54 2.18 29.56
CA GLY A 369 11.05 0.86 29.91
C GLY A 369 10.38 0.81 31.30
N ILE A 370 9.36 -0.03 31.46
CA ILE A 370 8.70 -0.33 32.73
C ILE A 370 8.85 -1.82 33.03
N LYS A 371 9.43 -2.14 34.17
CA LYS A 371 9.52 -3.51 34.69
C LYS A 371 8.26 -3.85 35.48
N LYS A 372 7.61 -4.97 35.15
CA LYS A 372 6.41 -5.45 35.86
C LYS A 372 6.70 -5.94 37.28
#